data_AF-A0A415E1N8-F1
#
_entry.id   AF-A0A415E1N8-F1
#
_cell.length_a   1.000
_cell.length_b   1.000
_cell.length_c   1.000
_cell.angle_alpha   90.00
_cell.angle_beta   90.00
_cell.angle_gamma   90.00
#
_symmetry.space_group_name_H-M   'P 1'
#
loop_
_entity.id
_entity.type
_entity.pdbx_description
1 polymer ?
#
loop_
_entity_poly.entity_id
_entity_poly.type
_entity_poly.pdbx_seq_one_letter_code
_entity_poly.pdbx_strand_id
1 'polypeptide(L)'
;MSRFPTITNEYLQSRERFELSEEEKKSPLAEIFNRPMPKIDQRRLDILNGGMANPQLALKIENRSDMFLPGDQSMEEGYCVMEDGSGFVANRQFFPNATPEMFDWWFSWHSLETIRLAMWFPTEHMECICKDPYPFTDASGISLKTRNWNKEHFPVEGFHGVHDKGDVCIRFFSPEEYGLDMLKVMVSPVKAHAMATCLWMSGLLDFIYGPEKAAKIKTEDPDHKVPFNTFLHTIRPVEGGCELRSRFWVGKTIKDGEVVTVDMPEEFDMEENVWLMYRHTVQEFLNLSTFLPEVYNMYHGKVDAPGK
;
A
#
# COMPACT_ATOMS: atom_id res chain seq x y z
N MET A 1 22.66 11.60 9.02
CA MET A 1 21.83 12.59 8.31
C MET A 1 21.38 11.92 7.03
N SER A 2 20.13 12.15 6.60
CA SER A 2 19.63 11.63 5.33
C SER A 2 20.47 12.16 4.17
N ARG A 3 20.69 11.34 3.12
CA ARG A 3 21.19 11.84 1.83
C ARG A 3 20.09 12.41 0.94
N PHE A 4 18.82 12.25 1.34
CA PHE A 4 17.67 12.72 0.61
C PHE A 4 17.32 14.18 0.96
N PRO A 5 16.54 14.87 0.11
CA PRO A 5 16.06 16.21 0.40
C PRO A 5 15.35 16.27 1.75
N THR A 6 15.54 17.39 2.46
CA THR A 6 14.80 17.64 3.70
C THR A 6 13.31 17.75 3.42
N ILE A 7 12.54 16.89 4.07
CA ILE A 7 11.08 16.87 4.03
C ILE A 7 10.53 17.78 5.12
N THR A 8 9.63 18.67 4.72
CA THR A 8 8.81 19.48 5.63
C THR A 8 7.33 19.31 5.30
N ASN A 9 6.45 19.66 6.23
CA ASN A 9 5.01 19.67 5.94
C ASN A 9 4.66 20.66 4.83
N GLU A 10 5.35 21.80 4.77
CA GLU A 10 5.16 22.79 3.69
C GLU A 10 5.50 22.18 2.33
N TYR A 11 6.62 21.45 2.23
CA TYR A 11 7.00 20.75 1.01
C TYR A 11 5.92 19.72 0.61
N LEU A 12 5.53 18.82 1.53
CA LEU A 12 4.56 17.77 1.25
C LEU A 12 3.19 18.34 0.81
N GLN A 13 2.73 19.40 1.45
CA GLN A 13 1.45 20.05 1.14
C GLN A 13 1.49 20.90 -0.13
N SER A 14 2.67 21.33 -0.59
CA SER A 14 2.82 22.09 -1.85
C SER A 14 2.87 21.24 -3.11
N ARG A 15 2.91 19.91 -2.97
CA ARG A 15 3.06 19.00 -4.09
C ARG A 15 1.83 19.05 -5.00
N GLU A 16 2.10 18.90 -6.29
CA GLU A 16 1.06 18.83 -7.30
C GLU A 16 0.15 17.63 -7.05
N ARG A 17 -1.14 17.85 -7.28
CA ARG A 17 -2.19 16.89 -7.07
C ARG A 17 -2.70 16.38 -8.40
N PHE A 18 -3.23 15.18 -8.40
CA PHE A 18 -3.96 14.63 -9.53
C PHE A 18 -5.11 15.57 -9.91
N GLU A 19 -5.33 15.79 -11.20
CA GLU A 19 -6.44 16.59 -11.69
C GLU A 19 -7.65 15.70 -11.91
N LEU A 20 -8.70 15.91 -11.11
CA LEU A 20 -9.99 15.23 -11.32
C LEU A 20 -10.61 15.64 -12.66
N SER A 21 -11.27 14.70 -13.33
CA SER A 21 -12.12 15.00 -14.48
C SER A 21 -13.32 15.88 -14.10
N GLU A 22 -13.97 16.49 -15.11
CA GLU A 22 -15.18 17.31 -14.88
C GLU A 22 -16.34 16.53 -14.26
N GLU A 23 -16.41 15.21 -14.48
CA GLU A 23 -17.41 14.37 -13.85
C GLU A 23 -17.07 14.06 -12.39
N GLU A 24 -15.81 13.72 -12.11
CA GLU A 24 -15.33 13.49 -10.76
C GLU A 24 -15.44 14.73 -9.87
N LYS A 25 -15.26 15.94 -10.43
CA LYS A 25 -15.49 17.21 -9.72
C LYS A 25 -16.92 17.39 -9.21
N LYS A 26 -17.90 16.68 -9.77
CA LYS A 26 -19.31 16.70 -9.32
C LYS A 26 -19.61 15.65 -8.25
N SER A 27 -18.73 14.68 -8.05
CA SER A 27 -18.90 13.64 -7.04
C SER A 27 -18.89 14.25 -5.63
N PRO A 28 -19.69 13.73 -4.67
CA PRO A 28 -19.57 14.13 -3.27
C PRO A 28 -18.17 13.87 -2.69
N LEU A 29 -17.41 12.94 -3.29
CA LEU A 29 -16.02 12.66 -2.91
C LEU A 29 -15.05 13.77 -3.31
N ALA A 30 -15.43 14.68 -4.21
CA ALA A 30 -14.58 15.80 -4.62
C ALA A 30 -14.28 16.74 -3.45
N GLU A 31 -15.20 16.89 -2.49
CA GLU A 31 -14.92 17.68 -1.29
C GLU A 31 -13.78 17.06 -0.48
N ILE A 32 -13.85 15.74 -0.24
CA ILE A 32 -12.85 14.98 0.50
C ILE A 32 -11.52 14.99 -0.23
N PHE A 33 -11.55 14.73 -1.54
CA PHE A 33 -10.38 14.87 -2.40
C PHE A 33 -9.77 16.25 -2.22
N ASN A 34 -10.53 17.34 -2.21
CA ASN A 34 -9.97 18.69 -2.15
C ASN A 34 -9.44 19.10 -0.78
N ARG A 35 -9.68 18.36 0.30
CA ARG A 35 -9.17 18.68 1.64
C ARG A 35 -7.63 18.77 1.65
N PRO A 36 -7.04 19.68 2.43
CA PRO A 36 -5.60 19.70 2.64
C PRO A 36 -5.13 18.38 3.26
N MET A 37 -4.04 17.82 2.74
CA MET A 37 -3.40 16.65 3.35
C MET A 37 -3.02 16.97 4.81
N PRO A 38 -3.27 16.07 5.77
CA PRO A 38 -2.90 16.27 7.16
C PRO A 38 -1.38 16.41 7.31
N LYS A 39 -0.96 17.19 8.31
CA LYS A 39 0.46 17.35 8.64
C LYS A 39 1.00 16.07 9.27
N ILE A 40 2.13 15.59 8.79
CA ILE A 40 2.88 14.52 9.46
C ILE A 40 3.53 15.06 10.74
N ASP A 41 3.56 14.24 11.79
CA ASP A 41 4.14 14.63 13.07
C ASP A 41 5.68 14.75 13.00
N GLN A 42 6.24 15.46 13.98
CA GLN A 42 7.68 15.75 14.01
C GLN A 42 8.53 14.48 14.07
N ARG A 43 8.09 13.44 14.79
CA ARG A 43 8.85 12.19 14.91
C ARG A 43 8.98 11.51 13.54
N ARG A 44 7.94 11.51 12.72
CA ARG A 44 8.01 10.95 11.36
C ARG A 44 8.82 11.81 10.40
N LEU A 45 8.77 13.14 10.55
CA LEU A 45 9.68 14.06 9.86
C LEU A 45 11.15 13.77 10.23
N ASP A 46 11.43 13.54 11.51
CA ASP A 46 12.78 13.23 12.00
C ASP A 46 13.28 11.90 11.42
N ILE A 47 12.41 10.90 11.24
CA ILE A 47 12.76 9.65 10.56
C ILE A 47 13.08 9.91 9.08
N LEU A 48 12.22 10.65 8.35
CA LEU A 48 12.44 10.96 6.93
C LEU A 48 13.70 11.80 6.67
N ASN A 49 14.02 12.71 7.59
CA ASN A 49 15.19 13.58 7.53
C ASN A 49 16.44 12.96 8.18
N GLY A 50 16.25 11.83 8.86
CA GLY A 50 17.27 11.07 9.57
C GLY A 50 18.00 10.07 8.67
N GLY A 51 18.78 9.19 9.28
CA GLY A 51 19.33 8.03 8.58
C GLY A 51 18.37 6.84 8.66
N MET A 52 18.67 5.80 7.87
CA MET A 52 18.02 4.50 8.04
C MET A 52 18.08 4.01 9.48
N ALA A 53 17.04 3.27 9.89
CA ALA A 53 17.03 2.58 11.16
C ALA A 53 18.05 1.42 11.19
N ASN A 54 18.34 0.91 12.39
CA ASN A 54 19.19 -0.27 12.54
C ASN A 54 18.50 -1.51 11.90
N PRO A 55 19.10 -2.15 10.89
CA PRO A 55 18.47 -3.29 10.19
C PRO A 55 18.24 -4.50 11.09
N GLN A 56 18.94 -4.62 12.23
CA GLN A 56 18.69 -5.70 13.21
C GLN A 56 17.32 -5.60 13.90
N LEU A 57 16.67 -4.43 13.81
CA LEU A 57 15.32 -4.23 14.35
C LEU A 57 14.23 -4.54 13.31
N ALA A 58 14.60 -4.75 12.05
CA ALA A 58 13.65 -5.07 10.99
C ALA A 58 13.04 -6.46 11.18
N LEU A 59 11.73 -6.57 10.97
CA LEU A 59 11.06 -7.87 10.98
C LEU A 59 11.41 -8.60 9.68
N LYS A 60 12.13 -9.70 9.75
CA LYS A 60 12.43 -10.55 8.58
C LYS A 60 11.13 -11.13 7.99
N ILE A 61 11.04 -11.26 6.66
CA ILE A 61 9.83 -11.74 5.98
C ILE A 61 9.51 -13.21 6.32
N GLU A 62 10.51 -14.00 6.67
CA GLU A 62 10.35 -15.37 7.18
C GLU A 62 9.55 -15.39 8.48
N ASN A 63 9.60 -14.30 9.26
CA ASN A 63 8.86 -14.10 10.50
C ASN A 63 7.60 -13.24 10.31
N ARG A 64 7.11 -13.04 9.07
CA ARG A 64 5.95 -12.16 8.77
C ARG A 64 4.69 -12.46 9.59
N SER A 65 4.48 -13.71 10.00
CA SER A 65 3.36 -14.11 10.86
C SER A 65 3.42 -13.49 12.26
N ASP A 66 4.56 -12.95 12.69
CA ASP A 66 4.71 -12.27 13.98
C ASP A 66 3.95 -10.94 14.03
N MET A 67 3.56 -10.39 12.87
CA MET A 67 2.61 -9.27 12.78
C MET A 67 1.25 -9.57 13.42
N PHE A 68 0.94 -10.85 13.69
CA PHE A 68 -0.28 -11.27 14.38
C PHE A 68 -0.09 -11.50 15.89
N LEU A 69 1.14 -11.43 16.41
CA LEU A 69 1.39 -11.55 17.85
C LEU A 69 0.96 -10.30 18.61
N PRO A 70 0.51 -10.43 19.88
CA PRO A 70 0.21 -9.27 20.72
C PRO A 70 1.47 -8.43 20.98
N GLY A 71 1.27 -7.15 21.30
CA GLY A 71 2.35 -6.21 21.60
C GLY A 71 3.04 -5.65 20.37
N ASP A 72 4.12 -4.93 20.64
CA ASP A 72 4.92 -4.20 19.66
C ASP A 72 6.06 -5.07 19.13
N GLN A 73 6.47 -4.79 17.90
CA GLN A 73 7.63 -5.36 17.24
C GLN A 73 8.83 -4.44 17.42
N SER A 74 10.03 -4.96 17.14
CA SER A 74 11.29 -4.22 17.35
C SER A 74 11.39 -2.91 16.55
N MET A 75 10.68 -2.80 15.43
CA MET A 75 10.52 -1.58 14.64
C MET A 75 9.05 -1.43 14.22
N GLU A 76 8.39 -0.38 14.71
CA GLU A 76 7.01 -0.04 14.30
C GLU A 76 6.95 1.01 13.20
N GLU A 77 7.94 1.90 13.17
CA GLU A 77 8.05 3.00 12.21
C GLU A 77 9.52 3.17 11.83
N GLY A 78 9.77 3.29 10.53
CA GLY A 78 11.11 3.46 9.99
C GLY A 78 11.35 2.64 8.73
N TYR A 79 12.55 2.78 8.20
CA TYR A 79 12.99 2.08 7.00
C TYR A 79 14.48 1.75 7.10
N CYS A 80 14.91 0.70 6.41
CA CYS A 80 16.32 0.33 6.29
C CYS A 80 16.56 -0.61 5.10
N VAL A 81 17.81 -0.69 4.66
CA VAL A 81 18.33 -1.79 3.86
C VAL A 81 18.84 -2.87 4.81
N MET A 82 18.37 -4.10 4.63
CA MET A 82 18.73 -5.28 5.41
C MET A 82 20.11 -5.84 4.99
N GLU A 83 20.68 -6.74 5.79
CA GLU A 83 22.02 -7.30 5.55
C GLU A 83 22.14 -8.07 4.23
N ASP A 84 21.04 -8.64 3.72
CA ASP A 84 20.99 -9.36 2.45
C ASP A 84 20.73 -8.43 1.24
N GLY A 85 20.74 -7.11 1.46
CA GLY A 85 20.50 -6.10 0.43
C GLY A 85 19.01 -5.82 0.16
N SER A 86 18.09 -6.57 0.76
CA SER A 86 16.65 -6.31 0.62
C SER A 86 16.20 -5.11 1.45
N GLY A 87 15.10 -4.47 1.06
CA GLY A 87 14.57 -3.30 1.73
C GLY A 87 13.50 -3.65 2.77
N PHE A 88 13.40 -2.86 3.83
CA PHE A 88 12.34 -2.98 4.83
C PHE A 88 11.74 -1.63 5.17
N VAL A 89 10.40 -1.58 5.26
CA VAL A 89 9.65 -0.40 5.71
C VAL A 89 8.62 -0.83 6.74
N ALA A 90 8.52 -0.07 7.83
CA ALA A 90 7.51 -0.21 8.86
C ALA A 90 6.75 1.12 9.02
N ASN A 91 5.43 1.04 9.12
CA ASN A 91 4.57 2.17 9.45
C ASN A 91 3.51 1.73 10.47
N ARG A 92 3.21 2.61 11.42
CA ARG A 92 2.13 2.49 12.39
C ARG A 92 1.28 3.73 12.27
N GLN A 93 -0.03 3.59 12.10
CA GLN A 93 -0.95 4.72 12.01
C GLN A 93 -2.21 4.46 12.81
N PHE A 94 -2.62 5.43 13.63
CA PHE A 94 -3.88 5.39 14.35
C PHE A 94 -5.03 5.92 13.49
N PHE A 95 -6.17 5.24 13.56
CA PHE A 95 -7.39 5.58 12.83
C PHE A 95 -8.50 5.86 13.86
N PRO A 96 -8.74 7.13 14.18
CA PRO A 96 -9.74 7.51 15.18
C PRO A 96 -11.14 7.09 14.73
N ASN A 97 -11.90 6.49 15.63
CA ASN A 97 -13.27 6.01 15.43
C ASN A 97 -13.46 4.97 14.30
N ALA A 98 -12.37 4.46 13.72
CA ALA A 98 -12.45 3.42 12.72
C ALA A 98 -12.66 2.04 13.36
N THR A 99 -13.32 1.15 12.61
CA THR A 99 -13.43 -0.27 12.94
C THR A 99 -12.66 -1.11 11.93
N PRO A 100 -12.28 -2.37 12.24
CA PRO A 100 -11.62 -3.25 11.28
C PRO A 100 -12.46 -3.48 10.01
N GLU A 101 -13.79 -3.52 10.14
CA GLU A 101 -14.71 -3.68 9.01
C GLU A 101 -14.59 -2.52 8.01
N MET A 102 -14.34 -1.29 8.47
CA MET A 102 -14.13 -0.15 7.57
C MET A 102 -12.89 -0.35 6.68
N PHE A 103 -11.85 -1.03 7.18
CA PHE A 103 -10.68 -1.36 6.38
C PHE A 103 -10.96 -2.48 5.37
N ASP A 104 -11.65 -3.56 5.79
CA ASP A 104 -12.08 -4.61 4.87
C ASP A 104 -12.96 -4.05 3.73
N TRP A 105 -13.85 -3.10 4.07
CA TRP A 105 -14.66 -2.35 3.13
C TRP A 105 -13.81 -1.48 2.20
N TRP A 106 -12.89 -0.68 2.75
CA TRP A 106 -12.05 0.23 1.97
C TRP A 106 -11.32 -0.51 0.85
N PHE A 107 -10.63 -1.60 1.18
CA PHE A 107 -9.89 -2.44 0.23
C PHE A 107 -10.76 -3.17 -0.80
N SER A 108 -12.08 -3.20 -0.59
CA SER A 108 -13.06 -3.70 -1.55
C SER A 108 -13.71 -2.59 -2.39
N TRP A 109 -13.61 -1.34 -1.95
CA TRP A 109 -14.37 -0.21 -2.49
C TRP A 109 -13.52 0.76 -3.29
N HIS A 110 -12.28 1.03 -2.85
CA HIS A 110 -11.44 2.08 -3.42
C HIS A 110 -10.96 1.78 -4.85
N SER A 111 -10.87 0.50 -5.23
CA SER A 111 -10.31 0.06 -6.51
C SER A 111 -11.30 0.12 -7.67
N LEU A 112 -12.55 0.51 -7.40
CA LEU A 112 -13.64 0.50 -8.37
C LEU A 112 -13.78 1.83 -9.13
N GLU A 113 -13.36 2.96 -8.57
CA GLU A 113 -13.41 4.26 -9.27
C GLU A 113 -12.14 5.06 -8.99
N THR A 114 -11.67 5.77 -10.01
CA THR A 114 -10.47 6.63 -10.00
C THR A 114 -10.46 7.59 -8.81
N ILE A 115 -11.48 8.44 -8.65
CA ILE A 115 -11.55 9.39 -7.52
C ILE A 115 -11.44 8.72 -6.14
N ARG A 116 -11.88 7.46 -5.99
CA ARG A 116 -11.82 6.75 -4.70
C ARG A 116 -10.38 6.43 -4.31
N LEU A 117 -9.56 5.96 -5.27
CA LEU A 117 -8.12 5.80 -5.03
C LEU A 117 -7.44 7.16 -4.91
N ALA A 118 -7.76 8.11 -5.79
CA ALA A 118 -7.09 9.41 -5.85
C ALA A 118 -7.25 10.20 -4.54
N MET A 119 -8.41 10.16 -3.87
CA MET A 119 -8.60 10.84 -2.59
C MET A 119 -7.80 10.24 -1.44
N TRP A 120 -7.37 8.99 -1.55
CA TRP A 120 -6.48 8.34 -0.57
C TRP A 120 -5.14 9.05 -0.52
N PHE A 121 -4.53 9.30 -1.69
CA PHE A 121 -3.28 10.03 -1.75
C PHE A 121 -3.23 10.95 -2.99
N PRO A 122 -3.81 12.16 -2.89
CA PRO A 122 -4.03 13.04 -4.03
C PRO A 122 -2.78 13.46 -4.82
N THR A 123 -1.58 13.32 -4.27
CA THR A 123 -0.32 13.69 -4.93
C THR A 123 0.40 12.51 -5.58
N GLU A 124 -0.04 11.27 -5.32
CA GLU A 124 0.65 10.04 -5.76
C GLU A 124 -0.28 8.91 -6.22
N HIS A 125 -1.61 9.05 -6.11
CA HIS A 125 -2.59 8.11 -6.68
C HIS A 125 -3.39 8.78 -7.80
N MET A 126 -3.47 8.14 -8.97
CA MET A 126 -4.18 8.65 -10.14
C MET A 126 -5.37 7.79 -10.50
N GLU A 127 -5.15 6.54 -10.92
CA GLU A 127 -6.17 5.65 -11.46
C GLU A 127 -6.08 4.28 -10.81
N CYS A 128 -7.18 3.52 -10.81
CA CYS A 128 -7.17 2.13 -10.37
C CYS A 128 -8.19 1.32 -11.16
N ILE A 129 -7.79 0.13 -11.59
CA ILE A 129 -8.71 -0.86 -12.16
C ILE A 129 -8.57 -2.16 -11.38
N CYS A 130 -9.68 -2.80 -11.03
CA CYS A 130 -9.65 -4.20 -10.62
C CYS A 130 -9.94 -5.11 -11.82
N LYS A 131 -9.15 -6.18 -12.02
CA LYS A 131 -9.34 -7.15 -13.10
C LYS A 131 -10.75 -7.76 -13.14
N ASP A 132 -11.27 -8.09 -11.96
CA ASP A 132 -12.54 -8.81 -11.77
C ASP A 132 -13.38 -8.09 -10.70
N PRO A 133 -14.08 -6.99 -11.04
CA PRO A 133 -14.72 -6.13 -10.04
C PRO A 133 -16.05 -6.69 -9.52
N TYR A 134 -16.68 -7.65 -10.21
CA TYR A 134 -18.01 -8.18 -9.87
C TYR A 134 -18.14 -8.75 -8.45
N PRO A 135 -17.17 -9.52 -7.91
CA PRO A 135 -17.23 -10.02 -6.53
C PRO A 135 -17.24 -8.91 -5.47
N PHE A 136 -16.75 -7.71 -5.80
CA PHE A 136 -16.77 -6.59 -4.86
C PHE A 136 -18.17 -6.02 -4.69
N THR A 137 -18.98 -5.98 -5.76
CA THR A 137 -20.36 -5.49 -5.75
C THR A 137 -21.38 -6.59 -5.47
N ASP A 138 -20.91 -7.80 -5.16
CA ASP A 138 -21.75 -8.96 -4.89
C ASP A 138 -22.63 -8.75 -3.64
N ALA A 139 -23.93 -8.95 -3.84
CA ALA A 139 -24.95 -8.87 -2.80
C ALA A 139 -25.37 -10.25 -2.25
N SER A 140 -24.75 -11.34 -2.71
CA SER A 140 -25.08 -12.71 -2.30
C SER A 140 -24.58 -13.07 -0.90
N GLY A 141 -23.71 -12.23 -0.30
CA GLY A 141 -23.29 -12.34 1.09
C GLY A 141 -21.84 -12.74 1.32
N ILE A 142 -20.97 -12.67 0.30
CA ILE A 142 -19.52 -12.87 0.49
C ILE A 142 -18.99 -11.85 1.50
N SER A 143 -18.24 -12.29 2.51
CA SER A 143 -17.69 -11.41 3.55
C SER A 143 -16.67 -10.43 2.97
N LEU A 144 -16.74 -9.15 3.35
CA LEU A 144 -15.73 -8.13 2.97
C LEU A 144 -14.29 -8.59 3.28
N LYS A 145 -14.11 -9.35 4.36
CA LYS A 145 -12.82 -9.92 4.80
C LYS A 145 -12.11 -10.75 3.74
N THR A 146 -12.87 -11.36 2.83
CA THR A 146 -12.36 -12.32 1.86
C THR A 146 -12.50 -11.84 0.42
N ARG A 147 -13.25 -10.75 0.17
CA ARG A 147 -13.56 -10.28 -1.20
C ARG A 147 -12.31 -9.89 -1.98
N ASN A 148 -11.33 -9.32 -1.28
CA ASN A 148 -10.08 -8.87 -1.90
C ASN A 148 -9.03 -9.99 -2.05
N TRP A 149 -9.26 -11.19 -1.51
CA TRP A 149 -8.31 -12.29 -1.66
C TRP A 149 -8.24 -12.75 -3.12
N ASN A 150 -7.02 -12.97 -3.61
CA ASN A 150 -6.74 -13.38 -4.99
C ASN A 150 -7.23 -12.40 -6.06
N LYS A 151 -7.31 -11.12 -5.70
CA LYS A 151 -7.62 -10.03 -6.64
C LYS A 151 -6.35 -9.33 -7.09
N GLU A 152 -6.41 -8.84 -8.32
CA GLU A 152 -5.39 -7.98 -8.89
C GLU A 152 -5.99 -6.58 -9.07
N HIS A 153 -5.34 -5.61 -8.45
CA HIS A 153 -5.59 -4.19 -8.66
C HIS A 153 -4.47 -3.63 -9.53
N PHE A 154 -4.81 -2.74 -10.45
CA PHE A 154 -3.88 -2.06 -11.35
C PHE A 154 -3.91 -0.57 -11.07
N PRO A 155 -3.30 -0.10 -9.97
CA PRO A 155 -3.16 1.32 -9.73
C PRO A 155 -2.13 1.95 -10.68
N VAL A 156 -2.42 3.18 -11.06
CA VAL A 156 -1.45 4.12 -11.60
C VAL A 156 -1.04 5.04 -10.47
N GLU A 157 0.18 4.86 -10.00
CA GLU A 157 0.70 5.55 -8.82
C GLU A 157 2.14 6.02 -9.05
N GLY A 158 2.50 7.11 -8.39
CA GLY A 158 3.86 7.63 -8.41
C GLY A 158 4.56 7.44 -7.07
N PHE A 159 5.89 7.55 -7.10
CA PHE A 159 6.72 7.61 -5.89
C PHE A 159 7.42 8.96 -5.72
N HIS A 160 7.51 9.80 -6.76
CA HIS A 160 7.97 11.18 -6.65
C HIS A 160 6.87 12.22 -6.86
N GLY A 161 5.70 11.79 -7.33
CA GLY A 161 4.52 12.62 -7.59
C GLY A 161 3.78 12.15 -8.83
N VAL A 162 2.74 12.88 -9.21
CA VAL A 162 1.84 12.50 -10.33
C VAL A 162 2.51 12.41 -11.71
N HIS A 163 3.67 13.05 -11.90
CA HIS A 163 4.43 13.00 -13.17
C HIS A 163 5.40 11.82 -13.26
N ASP A 164 5.70 11.18 -12.12
CA ASP A 164 6.55 9.99 -12.02
C ASP A 164 5.68 8.75 -11.79
N LYS A 165 4.63 8.62 -12.60
CA LYS A 165 3.65 7.54 -12.45
C LYS A 165 4.09 6.27 -13.15
N GLY A 166 3.86 5.14 -12.50
CA GLY A 166 4.09 3.81 -13.05
C GLY A 166 2.80 2.98 -13.01
N ASP A 167 2.70 2.05 -13.95
CA ASP A 167 1.67 1.02 -13.94
C ASP A 167 2.12 -0.11 -13.01
N VAL A 168 1.40 -0.31 -11.91
CA VAL A 168 1.66 -1.35 -10.92
C VAL A 168 0.54 -2.38 -10.97
N CYS A 169 0.86 -3.64 -10.72
CA CYS A 169 -0.12 -4.65 -10.36
C CYS A 169 0.05 -5.00 -8.88
N ILE A 170 -1.01 -4.89 -8.09
CA ILE A 170 -1.05 -5.35 -6.70
C ILE A 170 -1.87 -6.63 -6.66
N ARG A 171 -1.19 -7.76 -6.41
CA ARG A 171 -1.82 -9.08 -6.30
C ARG A 171 -2.02 -9.43 -4.83
N PHE A 172 -3.27 -9.44 -4.38
CA PHE A 172 -3.65 -9.78 -3.01
C PHE A 172 -3.73 -11.29 -2.80
N PHE A 173 -3.43 -11.73 -1.57
CA PHE A 173 -3.47 -13.14 -1.17
C PHE A 173 -4.46 -13.36 -0.04
N SER A 174 -4.96 -14.60 0.09
CA SER A 174 -5.45 -15.07 1.39
C SER A 174 -4.28 -15.26 2.38
N PRO A 175 -4.54 -15.32 3.69
CA PRO A 175 -3.49 -15.63 4.67
C PRO A 175 -2.72 -16.92 4.40
N GLU A 176 -3.42 -17.97 3.96
CA GLU A 176 -2.84 -19.28 3.68
C GLU A 176 -1.92 -19.24 2.45
N GLU A 177 -2.36 -18.61 1.35
CA GLU A 177 -1.53 -18.46 0.14
C GLU A 177 -0.34 -17.52 0.34
N TYR A 178 -0.44 -16.60 1.30
CA TYR A 178 0.68 -15.77 1.75
C TYR A 178 1.67 -16.53 2.65
N GLY A 179 1.36 -17.78 3.01
CA GLY A 179 2.16 -18.65 3.88
C GLY A 179 2.18 -18.19 5.33
N LEU A 180 1.08 -17.62 5.83
CA LEU A 180 0.96 -17.25 7.23
C LEU A 180 0.71 -18.47 8.12
N ASP A 181 1.24 -18.41 9.34
CA ASP A 181 0.89 -19.33 10.41
C ASP A 181 -0.55 -19.06 10.85
N MET A 182 -1.46 -19.94 10.42
CA MET A 182 -2.89 -19.78 10.68
C MET A 182 -3.26 -19.85 12.15
N LEU A 183 -2.46 -20.52 13.00
CA LEU A 183 -2.71 -20.49 14.45
C LEU A 183 -2.49 -19.09 14.99
N LYS A 184 -1.39 -18.42 14.59
CA LYS A 184 -1.13 -17.02 14.97
C LYS A 184 -2.24 -16.10 14.48
N VAL A 185 -2.70 -16.28 13.23
CA VAL A 185 -3.80 -15.49 12.66
C VAL A 185 -5.10 -15.66 13.47
N MET A 186 -5.48 -16.91 13.79
CA MET A 186 -6.75 -17.20 14.47
C MET A 186 -6.81 -16.69 15.92
N VAL A 187 -5.71 -16.77 16.67
CA VAL A 187 -5.67 -16.31 18.08
C VAL A 187 -5.29 -14.83 18.22
N SER A 188 -5.10 -14.14 17.10
CA SER A 188 -4.57 -12.77 17.05
C SER A 188 -5.53 -11.70 17.60
N PRO A 189 -5.00 -10.61 18.18
CA PRO A 189 -5.75 -9.36 18.34
C PRO A 189 -6.04 -8.63 17.01
N VAL A 190 -5.36 -8.97 15.90
CA VAL A 190 -5.64 -8.42 14.56
C VAL A 190 -7.02 -8.88 14.08
N LYS A 191 -7.82 -7.95 13.53
CA LYS A 191 -9.22 -8.22 13.11
C LYS A 191 -9.53 -7.94 11.64
N ALA A 192 -8.66 -7.19 10.96
CA ALA A 192 -8.64 -7.02 9.50
C ALA A 192 -7.18 -6.99 9.04
N HIS A 193 -6.92 -7.40 7.80
CA HIS A 193 -5.58 -7.45 7.24
C HIS A 193 -5.63 -7.48 5.71
N ALA A 194 -4.59 -6.94 5.07
CA ALA A 194 -4.39 -7.03 3.64
C ALA A 194 -2.93 -7.42 3.37
N MET A 195 -2.71 -8.45 2.58
CA MET A 195 -1.39 -8.87 2.14
C MET A 195 -1.34 -9.00 0.63
N ALA A 196 -0.27 -8.50 0.03
CA ALA A 196 -0.12 -8.50 -1.41
C ALA A 196 1.34 -8.48 -1.85
N THR A 197 1.56 -8.78 -3.12
CA THR A 197 2.80 -8.49 -3.84
C THR A 197 2.52 -7.37 -4.83
N CYS A 198 3.38 -6.36 -4.85
CA CYS A 198 3.40 -5.36 -5.91
C CYS A 198 4.34 -5.82 -7.03
N LEU A 199 3.86 -5.72 -8.25
CA LEU A 199 4.56 -6.11 -9.46
C LEU A 199 4.64 -4.95 -10.43
N TRP A 200 5.82 -4.74 -11.00
CA TRP A 200 6.02 -3.86 -12.12
C TRP A 200 5.41 -4.47 -13.38
N MET A 201 4.76 -3.60 -14.17
CA MET A 201 4.21 -3.97 -15.47
C MET A 201 5.06 -3.41 -16.62
N SER A 202 4.55 -3.60 -17.85
CA SER A 202 5.23 -3.39 -19.13
C SER A 202 6.06 -2.10 -19.26
N GLY A 203 5.64 -0.99 -18.66
CA GLY A 203 6.35 0.29 -18.69
C GLY A 203 7.74 0.27 -18.03
N LEU A 204 7.98 -0.62 -17.06
CA LEU A 204 9.23 -0.68 -16.30
C LEU A 204 10.16 -1.83 -16.73
N LEU A 205 9.70 -2.70 -17.65
CA LEU A 205 10.52 -3.82 -18.13
C LEU A 205 11.80 -3.38 -18.82
N ASP A 206 11.78 -2.23 -19.51
CA ASP A 206 12.96 -1.69 -20.20
C ASP A 206 14.05 -1.28 -19.21
N PHE A 207 13.66 -0.77 -18.03
CA PHE A 207 14.57 -0.47 -16.93
C PHE A 207 15.14 -1.75 -16.31
N ILE A 208 14.32 -2.78 -16.12
CA ILE A 208 14.72 -4.02 -15.44
C ILE A 208 15.62 -4.89 -16.31
N TYR A 209 15.31 -5.01 -17.60
CA TYR A 209 15.93 -5.99 -18.50
C TYR A 209 16.74 -5.37 -19.64
N GLY A 210 16.71 -4.05 -19.79
CA GLY A 210 17.18 -3.36 -20.99
C GLY A 210 16.18 -3.48 -22.15
N PRO A 211 16.22 -2.54 -23.11
CA PRO A 211 15.19 -2.39 -24.14
C PRO A 211 15.05 -3.61 -25.05
N GLU A 212 16.16 -4.27 -25.42
CA GLU A 212 16.14 -5.43 -26.33
C GLU A 212 15.44 -6.66 -25.71
N LYS A 213 15.81 -7.01 -24.48
CA LYS A 213 15.24 -8.16 -23.76
C LYS A 213 13.79 -7.87 -23.36
N ALA A 214 13.49 -6.66 -22.91
CA ALA A 214 12.13 -6.24 -22.60
C ALA A 214 11.20 -6.31 -23.83
N ALA A 215 11.65 -5.87 -25.01
CA ALA A 215 10.86 -5.99 -26.24
C ALA A 215 10.52 -7.45 -26.59
N LYS A 216 11.47 -8.37 -26.40
CA LYS A 216 11.23 -9.80 -26.59
C LYS A 216 10.19 -10.34 -25.59
N ILE A 217 10.37 -10.04 -24.30
CA ILE A 217 9.42 -10.46 -23.25
C ILE A 217 8.02 -9.93 -23.54
N LYS A 218 7.88 -8.63 -23.87
CA LYS A 218 6.59 -8.00 -24.22
C LYS A 218 5.91 -8.66 -25.43
N THR A 219 6.69 -9.23 -26.35
CA THR A 219 6.16 -9.93 -27.53
C THR A 219 5.67 -11.35 -27.18
N GLU A 220 6.41 -12.06 -26.32
CA GLU A 220 6.11 -13.45 -25.94
C GLU A 220 5.04 -13.55 -24.84
N ASP A 221 5.06 -12.61 -23.90
CA ASP A 221 4.18 -12.51 -22.73
C ASP A 221 3.81 -11.02 -22.49
N PRO A 222 2.79 -10.49 -23.19
CA PRO A 222 2.37 -9.09 -23.04
C PRO A 222 1.93 -8.71 -21.62
N ASP A 223 1.51 -9.70 -20.83
CA ASP A 223 1.06 -9.55 -19.44
C ASP A 223 2.17 -9.86 -18.43
N HIS A 224 3.45 -9.85 -18.88
CA HIS A 224 4.58 -10.15 -18.01
C HIS A 224 4.66 -9.18 -16.82
N LYS A 225 4.74 -9.74 -15.62
CA LYS A 225 4.81 -8.99 -14.36
C LYS A 225 6.05 -9.39 -13.58
N VAL A 226 6.77 -8.40 -13.08
CA VAL A 226 7.98 -8.62 -12.27
C VAL A 226 7.70 -8.16 -10.84
N PRO A 227 7.66 -9.06 -9.84
CA PRO A 227 7.46 -8.64 -8.45
C PRO A 227 8.66 -7.80 -7.99
N PHE A 228 8.42 -6.78 -7.16
CA PHE A 228 9.51 -5.98 -6.58
C PHE A 228 9.40 -5.80 -5.06
N ASN A 229 8.19 -5.87 -4.51
CA ASN A 229 7.99 -5.94 -3.07
C ASN A 229 6.76 -6.76 -2.70
N THR A 230 6.70 -7.15 -1.44
CA THR A 230 5.48 -7.67 -0.82
C THR A 230 5.22 -6.97 0.51
N PHE A 231 3.95 -6.85 0.87
CA PHE A 231 3.54 -6.16 2.08
C PHE A 231 2.47 -6.90 2.88
N LEU A 232 2.39 -6.53 4.15
CA LEU A 232 1.36 -6.95 5.09
C LEU A 232 0.88 -5.75 5.91
N HIS A 233 -0.40 -5.43 5.74
CA HIS A 233 -1.16 -4.51 6.58
C HIS A 233 -1.98 -5.30 7.59
N THR A 234 -1.94 -4.89 8.85
CA THR A 234 -2.77 -5.47 9.92
C THR A 234 -3.49 -4.36 10.67
N ILE A 235 -4.74 -4.63 11.03
CA ILE A 235 -5.60 -3.70 11.77
C ILE A 235 -5.96 -4.31 13.12
N ARG A 236 -5.64 -3.58 14.18
CA ARG A 236 -5.91 -3.98 15.57
C ARG A 236 -6.88 -2.98 16.20
N PRO A 237 -8.03 -3.41 16.75
CA PRO A 237 -8.84 -2.53 17.59
C PRO A 237 -8.04 -2.08 18.81
N VAL A 238 -8.11 -0.79 19.11
CA VAL A 238 -7.55 -0.17 20.31
C VAL A 238 -8.57 0.82 20.88
N GLU A 239 -8.29 1.42 22.02
CA GLU A 239 -9.18 2.43 22.57
C GLU A 239 -9.35 3.61 21.58
N GLY A 240 -10.60 4.00 21.34
CA GLY A 240 -10.94 5.12 20.46
C GLY A 240 -10.83 4.84 18.96
N GLY A 241 -10.49 3.63 18.50
CA GLY A 241 -10.44 3.31 17.07
C GLY A 241 -9.64 2.06 16.72
N CYS A 242 -8.82 2.16 15.67
CA CYS A 242 -7.94 1.09 15.23
C CYS A 242 -6.51 1.56 15.04
N GLU A 243 -5.57 0.65 15.19
CA GLU A 243 -4.18 0.82 14.79
C GLU A 243 -3.90 -0.01 13.54
N LEU A 244 -3.46 0.66 12.48
CA LEU A 244 -2.84 0.04 11.32
C LEU A 244 -1.35 -0.16 11.59
N ARG A 245 -0.86 -1.34 11.23
CA ARG A 245 0.57 -1.65 11.15
C ARG A 245 0.90 -2.24 9.79
N SER A 246 1.78 -1.57 9.07
CA SER A 246 2.24 -1.94 7.73
C SER A 246 3.68 -2.41 7.77
N ARG A 247 3.98 -3.46 7.01
CA ARG A 247 5.34 -3.91 6.73
C ARG A 247 5.48 -4.12 5.23
N PHE A 248 6.58 -3.64 4.67
CA PHE A 248 6.96 -3.88 3.28
C PHE A 248 8.34 -4.51 3.26
N TRP A 249 8.50 -5.53 2.42
CA TRP A 249 9.76 -6.23 2.16
C TRP A 249 10.09 -6.07 0.67
N VAL A 250 10.98 -5.13 0.38
CA VAL A 250 11.41 -4.79 -0.99
C VAL A 250 12.54 -5.74 -1.41
N GLY A 251 12.51 -6.23 -2.64
CA GLY A 251 13.40 -7.31 -3.09
C GLY A 251 12.95 -8.70 -2.63
N LYS A 252 11.72 -8.82 -2.12
CA LYS A 252 11.10 -10.09 -1.70
C LYS A 252 9.71 -10.23 -2.30
N THR A 253 9.28 -11.47 -2.50
CA THR A 253 7.91 -11.82 -2.93
C THR A 253 7.49 -13.14 -2.30
N ILE A 254 6.20 -13.48 -2.44
CA ILE A 254 5.65 -14.78 -2.07
C ILE A 254 5.31 -15.58 -3.33
N LYS A 255 5.75 -16.83 -3.38
CA LYS A 255 5.39 -17.81 -4.41
C LYS A 255 5.02 -19.12 -3.74
N ASP A 256 3.80 -19.60 -3.96
CA ASP A 256 3.28 -20.85 -3.39
C ASP A 256 3.42 -20.90 -1.85
N GLY A 257 3.19 -19.76 -1.18
CA GLY A 257 3.35 -19.61 0.28
C GLY A 257 4.79 -19.41 0.76
N GLU A 258 5.79 -19.56 -0.12
CA GLU A 258 7.21 -19.46 0.23
C GLU A 258 7.80 -18.09 -0.12
N VAL A 259 8.78 -17.67 0.69
CA VAL A 259 9.54 -16.44 0.44
C VAL A 259 10.51 -16.66 -0.70
N VAL A 260 10.48 -15.75 -1.68
CA VAL A 260 11.43 -15.73 -2.80
C VAL A 260 12.13 -14.37 -2.86
N THR A 261 13.45 -14.38 -2.99
CA THR A 261 14.23 -13.17 -3.27
C THR A 261 14.02 -12.77 -4.73
N VAL A 262 13.69 -11.50 -4.94
CA VAL A 262 13.59 -10.90 -6.26
C VAL A 262 14.99 -10.52 -6.73
N ASP A 263 15.29 -10.87 -7.99
CA ASP A 263 16.49 -10.40 -8.67
C ASP A 263 16.30 -8.94 -9.08
N MET A 264 16.79 -8.02 -8.23
CA MET A 264 16.66 -6.58 -8.46
C MET A 264 17.76 -6.10 -9.43
N PRO A 265 17.47 -5.14 -10.32
CA PRO A 265 18.49 -4.54 -11.19
C PRO A 265 19.67 -3.98 -10.37
N GLU A 266 20.89 -4.06 -10.91
CA GLU A 266 22.10 -3.59 -10.21
C GLU A 266 22.04 -2.09 -9.91
N GLU A 267 21.41 -1.32 -10.79
CA GLU A 267 21.22 0.13 -10.67
C GLU A 267 20.06 0.52 -9.73
N PHE A 268 19.34 -0.45 -9.16
CA PHE A 268 18.22 -0.17 -8.28
C PHE A 268 18.70 0.39 -6.94
N ASP A 269 18.39 1.66 -6.68
CA ASP A 269 18.70 2.31 -5.41
C ASP A 269 17.71 1.86 -4.32
N MET A 270 18.08 0.79 -3.60
CA MET A 270 17.27 0.22 -2.53
C MET A 270 17.01 1.20 -1.39
N GLU A 271 18.00 2.01 -1.01
CA GLU A 271 17.86 2.96 0.10
C GLU A 271 16.89 4.10 -0.26
N GLU A 272 16.96 4.61 -1.50
CA GLU A 272 16.00 5.59 -2.00
C GLU A 272 14.59 4.99 -2.05
N ASN A 273 14.46 3.77 -2.56
CA ASN A 273 13.17 3.12 -2.65
C ASN A 273 12.49 2.95 -1.27
N VAL A 274 13.20 2.44 -0.26
CA VAL A 274 12.61 2.27 1.08
C VAL A 274 12.29 3.61 1.75
N TRP A 275 13.06 4.66 1.48
CA TRP A 275 12.78 6.02 1.96
C TRP A 275 11.50 6.59 1.34
N LEU A 276 11.36 6.48 0.01
CA LEU A 276 10.16 6.89 -0.72
C LEU A 276 8.94 6.09 -0.28
N MET A 277 9.06 4.77 -0.14
CA MET A 277 7.98 3.91 0.34
C MET A 277 7.54 4.27 1.76
N TYR A 278 8.47 4.59 2.67
CA TYR A 278 8.12 5.07 4.01
C TYR A 278 7.37 6.41 3.95
N ARG A 279 7.85 7.35 3.14
CA ARG A 279 7.17 8.64 2.91
C ARG A 279 5.76 8.46 2.35
N HIS A 280 5.60 7.53 1.40
CA HIS A 280 4.33 7.21 0.75
C HIS A 280 3.33 6.65 1.76
N THR A 281 3.70 5.57 2.45
CA THR A 281 2.80 4.88 3.37
C THR A 281 2.41 5.73 4.58
N VAL A 282 3.30 6.60 5.05
CA VAL A 282 2.98 7.55 6.12
C VAL A 282 1.89 8.53 5.66
N GLN A 283 2.03 9.12 4.46
CA GLN A 283 1.10 10.13 3.97
C GLN A 283 -0.26 9.54 3.58
N GLU A 284 -0.29 8.42 2.84
CA GLU A 284 -1.53 7.82 2.36
C GLU A 284 -2.42 7.38 3.54
N PHE A 285 -1.85 6.70 4.52
CA PHE A 285 -2.64 6.16 5.63
C PHE A 285 -2.97 7.24 6.66
N LEU A 286 -2.10 8.23 6.86
CA LEU A 286 -2.45 9.40 7.66
C LEU A 286 -3.64 10.13 7.03
N ASN A 287 -3.64 10.34 5.71
CA ASN A 287 -4.77 10.98 5.03
C ASN A 287 -6.05 10.14 5.13
N LEU A 288 -5.98 8.84 4.83
CA LEU A 288 -7.12 7.93 4.96
C LEU A 288 -7.71 7.94 6.38
N SER A 289 -6.86 8.05 7.41
CA SER A 289 -7.30 8.11 8.80
C SER A 289 -8.19 9.30 9.13
N THR A 290 -8.19 10.35 8.31
CA THR A 290 -9.00 11.56 8.52
C THR A 290 -10.42 11.43 8.01
N PHE A 291 -10.71 10.51 7.09
CA PHE A 291 -12.02 10.43 6.43
C PHE A 291 -12.58 9.01 6.31
N LEU A 292 -11.83 7.94 6.62
CA LEU A 292 -12.31 6.57 6.44
C LEU A 292 -13.68 6.32 7.11
N PRO A 293 -13.90 6.68 8.40
CA PRO A 293 -15.23 6.51 9.01
C PRO A 293 -16.32 7.36 8.35
N GLU A 294 -15.99 8.57 7.89
CA GLU A 294 -16.94 9.47 7.21
C GLU A 294 -17.43 8.85 5.89
N VAL A 295 -16.50 8.44 5.02
CA VAL A 295 -16.85 7.85 3.72
C VAL A 295 -17.56 6.51 3.90
N TYR A 296 -17.10 5.66 4.82
CA TYR A 296 -17.79 4.41 5.13
C TYR A 296 -19.26 4.65 5.49
N ASN A 297 -19.54 5.68 6.30
CA ASN A 297 -20.89 6.05 6.70
C ASN A 297 -21.71 6.65 5.56
N MET A 298 -21.11 7.47 4.69
CA MET A 298 -21.77 8.02 3.50
C MET A 298 -22.33 6.91 2.58
N TYR A 299 -21.59 5.80 2.46
CA TYR A 299 -21.97 4.66 1.64
C TYR A 299 -22.66 3.54 2.43
N HIS A 300 -22.88 3.73 3.74
CA HIS A 300 -23.46 2.74 4.64
C HIS A 300 -22.75 1.37 4.59
N GLY A 301 -21.42 1.37 4.42
CA GLY A 301 -20.61 0.16 4.26
C GLY A 301 -20.91 -0.68 3.02
N LYS A 302 -21.68 -0.14 2.06
CA LYS A 302 -21.97 -0.83 0.80
C LYS A 302 -20.82 -0.66 -0.17
N VAL A 303 -20.57 -1.70 -0.95
CA VAL A 303 -19.65 -1.63 -2.09
C VAL A 303 -20.49 -1.50 -3.35
N ASP A 304 -20.54 -0.28 -3.87
CA ASP A 304 -21.28 0.06 -5.08
C ASP A 304 -20.39 0.02 -6.32
N ALA A 305 -21.02 -0.31 -7.44
CA ALA A 305 -20.37 -0.35 -8.74
C ALA A 305 -19.97 1.07 -9.19
N PRO A 306 -18.99 1.19 -10.09
CA PRO A 306 -18.59 2.47 -10.64
C PRO A 306 -19.79 3.17 -11.31
N GLY A 307 -20.11 4.40 -10.92
CA GLY A 307 -21.03 5.30 -11.63
C GLY A 307 -22.49 4.84 -11.81
N LYS A 308 -23.31 4.98 -10.75
CA LYS A 308 -24.77 5.14 -10.89
C LYS A 308 -25.21 6.54 -10.52
#